data_AF-A0A6A6C4L3-F1
#
_entry.id   AF-A0A6A6C4L3-F1
#
_cell.length_a   1.000
_cell.length_b   1.000
_cell.length_c   1.000
_cell.angle_alpha   90.00
_cell.angle_beta   90.00
_cell.angle_gamma   90.00
#
_symmetry.space_group_name_H-M   'P 1'
#
loop_
_entity.id
_entity.type
_entity.pdbx_description
1 polymer ?
#
loop_
_entity_poly.entity_id
_entity_poly.type
_entity_poly.pdbx_seq_one_letter_code
_entity_poly.pdbx_strand_id
1 'polypeptide(L)'
;MSPSAPIFLVWGAEGWIGSQLLSLLHQQGKTAHGTTARMHEQSEVRAVLDKIQPTHVINCAGKTGRPNVDWCETHKLETMESNGLGMLVLVSECEKRGVHCCVLATGCIYTSTYTPDNRTLLSAPFKETDAPNFTGSFYSATKAPIETFLKNYPSCLTLRLRMPVSADLHPRSFVTKILNYNRVVDIPNSHSLLPNLLPVVIAMAEHRETGVFNFTNPGAISHNEVLSLYKDIVDPSYEWKNFTLEDQAGVIVAERSNCALDSTKLLETVKGYQAEGLEVEVPEIREAYRRCFEVIRDSGVVQQKGGAGSVLGSQALPVA
;
A
#
# COMPACT_ATOMS: atom_id res chain seq x y z
N MET A 1 -19.61 -8.06 -31.02
CA MET A 1 -20.07 -8.54 -29.71
C MET A 1 -19.53 -7.57 -28.69
N SER A 2 -20.39 -6.94 -27.88
CA SER A 2 -19.91 -6.15 -26.74
C SER A 2 -19.09 -7.07 -25.83
N PRO A 3 -17.93 -6.62 -25.31
CA PRO A 3 -17.16 -7.45 -24.38
C PRO A 3 -18.05 -7.86 -23.20
N SER A 4 -17.93 -9.12 -22.77
CA SER A 4 -18.64 -9.60 -21.58
C SER A 4 -18.23 -8.76 -20.37
N ALA A 5 -19.18 -8.52 -19.46
CA ALA A 5 -18.90 -7.74 -18.26
C ALA A 5 -17.70 -8.32 -17.47
N PRO A 6 -16.82 -7.48 -16.90
CA PRO A 6 -15.70 -7.93 -16.09
C PRO A 6 -16.12 -8.85 -14.93
N ILE A 7 -15.36 -9.92 -14.71
CA ILE A 7 -15.43 -10.78 -13.53
C ILE A 7 -14.12 -10.62 -12.78
N PHE A 8 -14.20 -10.07 -11.57
CA PHE A 8 -13.05 -9.79 -10.73
C PHE A 8 -12.79 -10.93 -9.73
N LEU A 9 -11.52 -11.26 -9.55
CA LEU A 9 -11.05 -12.11 -8.46
C LEU A 9 -10.02 -11.35 -7.62
N VAL A 10 -10.35 -11.08 -6.36
CA VAL A 10 -9.43 -10.45 -5.39
C VAL A 10 -8.66 -11.53 -4.64
N TRP A 11 -7.34 -11.53 -4.82
CA TRP A 11 -6.44 -12.39 -4.06
C TRP A 11 -6.04 -11.74 -2.73
N GLY A 12 -6.13 -12.49 -1.63
CA GLY A 12 -5.93 -11.93 -0.30
C GLY A 12 -7.13 -11.12 0.18
N ALA A 13 -8.34 -11.60 -0.14
CA ALA A 13 -9.60 -10.91 0.09
C ALA A 13 -9.91 -10.63 1.58
N GLU A 14 -9.37 -11.42 2.51
CA GLU A 14 -9.50 -11.15 3.96
C GLU A 14 -8.42 -10.20 4.49
N GLY A 15 -7.47 -9.78 3.64
CA GLY A 15 -6.47 -8.79 3.99
C GLY A 15 -7.08 -7.38 4.07
N TRP A 16 -6.36 -6.47 4.71
CA TRP A 16 -6.82 -5.09 4.91
C TRP A 16 -7.20 -4.36 3.61
N ILE A 17 -6.34 -4.40 2.59
CA ILE A 17 -6.64 -3.76 1.30
C ILE A 17 -7.59 -4.61 0.46
N GLY A 18 -7.43 -5.94 0.47
CA GLY A 18 -8.25 -6.86 -0.32
C GLY A 18 -9.73 -6.81 0.06
N SER A 19 -10.04 -6.74 1.36
CA SER A 19 -11.42 -6.62 1.85
C SER A 19 -12.08 -5.32 1.45
N GLN A 20 -11.34 -4.20 1.53
CA GLN A 20 -11.82 -2.89 1.06
C GLN A 20 -12.09 -2.91 -0.45
N LEU A 21 -11.19 -3.47 -1.26
CA LEU A 21 -11.40 -3.59 -2.71
C LEU A 21 -12.59 -4.49 -3.07
N LEU A 22 -12.74 -5.63 -2.39
CA LEU A 22 -13.87 -6.52 -2.63
C LEU A 22 -15.20 -5.82 -2.29
N SER A 23 -15.26 -5.12 -1.15
CA SER A 23 -16.42 -4.32 -0.77
C SER A 23 -16.71 -3.23 -1.80
N LEU A 24 -15.69 -2.52 -2.27
CA LEU A 24 -15.84 -1.44 -3.25
C LEU A 24 -16.34 -1.97 -4.61
N LEU A 25 -15.82 -3.10 -5.07
CA LEU A 25 -16.30 -3.77 -6.29
C LEU A 25 -17.79 -4.14 -6.17
N HIS A 26 -18.22 -4.70 -5.03
CA HIS A 26 -19.64 -5.03 -4.80
C HIS A 26 -20.52 -3.78 -4.72
N GLN A 27 -20.05 -2.72 -4.06
CA GLN A 27 -20.77 -1.43 -4.02
C GLN A 27 -20.96 -0.82 -5.41
N GLN A 28 -19.99 -1.02 -6.31
CA GLN A 28 -20.09 -0.62 -7.72
C GLN A 28 -20.89 -1.60 -8.59
N GLY A 29 -21.54 -2.61 -8.00
CA GLY A 29 -22.35 -3.60 -8.71
C GLY A 29 -21.56 -4.56 -9.60
N LYS A 30 -20.24 -4.68 -9.39
CA LYS A 30 -19.36 -5.55 -10.19
C LYS A 30 -19.48 -7.00 -9.73
N THR A 31 -19.35 -7.94 -10.67
CA THR A 31 -19.19 -9.36 -10.36
C THR A 31 -17.80 -9.60 -9.78
N ALA A 32 -17.70 -9.79 -8.48
CA ALA A 32 -16.42 -9.94 -7.79
C ALA A 32 -16.43 -11.09 -6.78
N HIS A 33 -15.33 -11.86 -6.79
CA HIS A 33 -15.07 -12.97 -5.88
C HIS A 33 -13.80 -12.71 -5.08
N GLY A 34 -13.72 -13.28 -3.88
CA GLY A 34 -12.52 -13.25 -3.05
C GLY A 34 -11.92 -14.64 -2.86
N THR A 35 -10.59 -14.71 -2.72
CA THR A 35 -9.90 -15.94 -2.33
C THR A 35 -8.79 -15.68 -1.31
N THR A 36 -8.53 -16.70 -0.50
CA THR A 36 -7.41 -16.79 0.46
C THR A 36 -6.45 -17.93 0.12
N ALA A 37 -6.59 -18.55 -1.07
CA ALA A 37 -5.71 -19.60 -1.57
C ALA A 37 -4.23 -19.18 -1.54
N ARG A 38 -3.33 -20.12 -1.29
CA ARG A 38 -1.90 -19.81 -1.15
C ARG A 38 -1.28 -19.66 -2.54
N MET A 39 -0.70 -18.49 -2.82
CA MET A 39 -0.16 -18.22 -4.15
C MET A 39 1.03 -19.11 -4.54
N HIS A 40 1.80 -19.63 -3.58
CA HIS A 40 2.90 -20.56 -3.87
C HIS A 40 2.42 -21.98 -4.21
N GLU A 41 1.16 -22.30 -3.92
CA GLU A 41 0.56 -23.60 -4.26
C GLU A 41 -0.07 -23.53 -5.65
N GLN A 42 0.71 -23.83 -6.69
CA GLN A 42 0.26 -23.68 -8.08
C GLN A 42 -1.02 -24.47 -8.41
N SER A 43 -1.22 -25.64 -7.80
CA SER A 43 -2.44 -26.44 -7.97
C SER A 43 -3.68 -25.72 -7.42
N GLU A 44 -3.58 -25.10 -6.24
CA GLU A 44 -4.65 -24.28 -5.68
C GLU A 44 -4.93 -23.06 -6.56
N VAL A 45 -3.87 -22.41 -7.06
CA VAL A 45 -4.01 -21.25 -7.95
C VAL A 45 -4.82 -21.61 -9.19
N ARG A 46 -4.46 -22.71 -9.85
CA ARG A 46 -5.18 -23.22 -11.02
C ARG A 46 -6.63 -23.56 -10.68
N ALA A 47 -6.86 -24.29 -9.59
CA ALA A 47 -8.21 -24.68 -9.19
C ALA A 47 -9.14 -23.48 -8.98
N VAL A 48 -8.65 -22.40 -8.37
CA VAL A 48 -9.43 -21.17 -8.18
C VAL A 48 -9.69 -20.48 -9.53
N LEU A 49 -8.66 -20.29 -10.35
CA LEU A 49 -8.79 -19.61 -11.65
C LEU A 49 -9.71 -20.39 -12.61
N ASP A 50 -9.61 -21.71 -12.63
CA ASP A 50 -10.41 -22.58 -13.51
C ASP A 50 -11.87 -22.66 -13.06
N LYS A 51 -12.12 -22.59 -11.74
CA LYS A 51 -13.48 -22.58 -11.17
C LYS A 51 -14.20 -21.25 -11.40
N ILE A 52 -13.52 -20.12 -11.17
CA ILE A 52 -14.13 -18.79 -11.21
C ILE A 52 -14.12 -18.22 -12.63
N GLN A 53 -13.13 -18.62 -13.45
CA GLN A 53 -12.90 -18.08 -14.80
C GLN A 53 -12.92 -16.53 -14.83
N PRO A 54 -12.16 -15.85 -13.96
CA PRO A 54 -12.17 -14.40 -13.90
C PRO A 54 -11.58 -13.79 -15.17
N THR A 55 -12.00 -12.57 -15.51
CA THR A 55 -11.35 -11.79 -16.58
C THR A 55 -10.26 -10.87 -16.04
N HIS A 56 -10.32 -10.54 -14.75
CA HIS A 56 -9.37 -9.68 -14.05
C HIS A 56 -9.08 -10.25 -12.65
N VAL A 57 -7.79 -10.26 -12.28
CA VAL A 57 -7.31 -10.59 -10.95
C VAL A 57 -6.69 -9.35 -10.33
N ILE A 58 -7.05 -9.05 -9.07
CA ILE A 58 -6.39 -8.03 -8.27
C ILE A 58 -5.70 -8.72 -7.09
N ASN A 59 -4.37 -8.78 -7.14
CA ASN A 59 -3.56 -9.39 -6.11
C ASN A 59 -3.21 -8.38 -5.01
N CYS A 60 -3.84 -8.56 -3.84
CA CYS A 60 -3.53 -7.83 -2.61
C CYS A 60 -2.77 -8.70 -1.59
N ALA A 61 -2.44 -9.94 -1.94
CA ALA A 61 -1.77 -10.86 -1.04
C ALA A 61 -0.27 -10.57 -0.97
N GLY A 62 0.24 -10.61 0.26
CA GLY A 62 1.65 -10.42 0.54
C GLY A 62 1.93 -10.48 2.04
N LYS A 63 3.11 -10.97 2.40
CA LYS A 63 3.61 -10.92 3.77
C LYS A 63 4.41 -9.63 3.96
N THR A 64 3.89 -8.75 4.81
CA THR A 64 4.58 -7.53 5.26
C THR A 64 5.02 -7.64 6.73
N GLY A 65 4.97 -8.87 7.28
CA GLY A 65 5.29 -9.16 8.67
C GLY A 65 4.24 -8.70 9.68
N ARG A 66 4.35 -9.19 10.92
CA ARG A 66 3.64 -8.66 12.09
C ARG A 66 4.66 -8.42 13.20
N PRO A 67 4.71 -7.22 13.81
CA PRO A 67 3.90 -6.03 13.51
C PRO A 67 4.36 -5.26 12.26
N ASN A 68 5.56 -5.54 11.74
CA ASN A 68 6.17 -4.80 10.62
C ASN A 68 7.13 -5.69 9.81
N VAL A 69 7.84 -5.08 8.84
CA VAL A 69 8.73 -5.75 7.90
C VAL A 69 9.98 -6.39 8.54
N ASP A 70 10.33 -6.06 9.78
CA ASP A 70 11.47 -6.68 10.50
C ASP A 70 11.25 -8.19 10.67
N TRP A 71 9.99 -8.64 10.75
CA TRP A 71 9.64 -10.06 10.78
C TRP A 71 10.21 -10.83 9.57
N CYS A 72 10.33 -10.17 8.41
CA CYS A 72 10.86 -10.78 7.19
C CYS A 72 12.37 -11.08 7.28
N GLU A 73 13.11 -10.44 8.20
CA GLU A 73 14.55 -10.71 8.40
C GLU A 73 14.80 -12.09 8.99
N THR A 74 13.88 -12.59 9.82
CA THR A 74 13.97 -13.91 10.45
C THR A 74 13.09 -14.98 9.78
N HIS A 75 12.13 -14.57 8.94
CA HIS A 75 11.19 -15.46 8.23
C HIS A 75 11.35 -15.32 6.71
N LYS A 76 12.59 -15.54 6.25
CA LYS A 76 13.00 -15.31 4.86
C LYS A 76 12.30 -16.25 3.88
N LEU A 77 12.17 -17.53 4.25
CA LEU A 77 11.54 -18.55 3.41
C LEU A 77 10.07 -18.22 3.17
N GLU A 78 9.33 -17.96 4.23
CA GLU A 78 7.92 -17.60 4.19
C GLU A 78 7.66 -16.32 3.39
N THR A 79 8.59 -15.36 3.51
CA THR A 79 8.57 -14.13 2.73
C THR A 79 8.78 -14.43 1.25
N MET A 80 9.75 -15.29 0.89
CA MET A 80 10.01 -15.68 -0.49
C MET A 80 8.87 -16.50 -1.10
N GLU A 81 8.30 -17.44 -0.36
CA GLU A 81 7.15 -18.22 -0.79
C GLU A 81 5.96 -17.32 -1.13
N SER A 82 5.61 -16.39 -0.24
CA SER A 82 4.44 -15.53 -0.47
C SER A 82 4.72 -14.41 -1.46
N ASN A 83 5.82 -13.67 -1.28
CA ASN A 83 6.04 -12.42 -2.00
C ASN A 83 6.77 -12.64 -3.33
N GLY A 84 7.60 -13.69 -3.43
CA GLY A 84 8.39 -14.02 -4.61
C GLY A 84 7.77 -15.13 -5.45
N LEU A 85 7.92 -16.37 -5.01
CA LEU A 85 7.44 -17.55 -5.74
C LEU A 85 5.94 -17.44 -6.03
N GLY A 86 5.11 -17.19 -5.01
CA GLY A 86 3.68 -17.11 -5.16
C GLY A 86 3.23 -16.01 -6.12
N MET A 87 3.89 -14.85 -6.07
CA MET A 87 3.63 -13.75 -7.01
C MET A 87 3.86 -14.18 -8.46
N LEU A 88 4.99 -14.83 -8.73
CA LEU A 88 5.33 -15.33 -10.07
C LEU A 88 4.39 -16.43 -10.54
N VAL A 89 4.01 -17.35 -9.64
CA VAL A 89 3.04 -18.42 -9.93
C VAL A 89 1.70 -17.81 -10.33
N LEU A 90 1.17 -16.87 -9.54
CA LEU A 90 -0.13 -16.25 -9.83
C LEU A 90 -0.11 -15.52 -11.18
N VAL A 91 0.87 -14.64 -11.40
CA VAL A 91 0.95 -13.86 -12.64
C VAL A 91 1.15 -14.78 -13.85
N SER A 92 1.98 -15.81 -13.74
CA SER A 92 2.19 -16.80 -14.81
C SER A 92 0.91 -17.58 -15.15
N GLU A 93 0.13 -17.98 -14.14
CA GLU A 93 -1.12 -18.71 -14.38
C GLU A 93 -2.25 -17.81 -14.91
N CYS A 94 -2.24 -16.50 -14.59
CA CYS A 94 -3.12 -15.51 -15.20
C CYS A 94 -2.79 -15.29 -16.68
N GLU A 95 -1.50 -15.09 -17.01
CA GLU A 95 -1.03 -14.88 -18.39
C GLU A 95 -1.43 -16.04 -19.31
N LYS A 96 -1.24 -17.29 -18.86
CA LYS A 96 -1.64 -18.51 -19.61
C LYS A 96 -3.14 -18.56 -19.93
N ARG A 97 -3.97 -17.83 -19.19
CA ARG A 97 -5.43 -17.80 -19.31
C ARG A 97 -5.94 -16.49 -19.91
N GLY A 98 -5.07 -15.57 -20.31
CA GLY A 98 -5.46 -14.24 -20.82
C GLY A 98 -6.14 -13.36 -19.75
N VAL A 99 -5.90 -13.64 -18.47
CA VAL A 99 -6.48 -12.90 -17.35
C VAL A 99 -5.59 -11.70 -17.06
N HIS A 100 -6.17 -10.49 -17.04
CA HIS A 100 -5.45 -9.29 -16.62
C HIS A 100 -5.10 -9.40 -15.13
N CYS A 101 -3.85 -9.15 -14.76
CA CYS A 101 -3.39 -9.32 -13.39
C CYS A 101 -2.83 -8.00 -12.84
N CYS A 102 -3.60 -7.37 -11.95
CA CYS A 102 -3.16 -6.20 -11.19
C CYS A 102 -2.49 -6.65 -9.88
N VAL A 103 -1.24 -6.25 -9.68
CA VAL A 103 -0.44 -6.54 -8.50
C VAL A 103 -0.26 -5.28 -7.67
N LEU A 104 -0.75 -5.30 -6.43
CA LEU A 104 -0.41 -4.27 -5.45
C LEU A 104 0.98 -4.56 -4.87
N ALA A 105 1.98 -3.91 -5.43
CA ALA A 105 3.39 -4.04 -5.08
C ALA A 105 3.81 -2.93 -4.11
N THR A 106 5.11 -2.58 -4.12
CA THR A 106 5.70 -1.64 -3.17
C THR A 106 6.66 -0.69 -3.87
N GLY A 107 6.57 0.58 -3.52
CA GLY A 107 7.55 1.61 -3.88
C GLY A 107 8.73 1.71 -2.91
N CYS A 108 8.75 0.91 -1.83
CA CYS A 108 9.83 0.87 -0.84
C CYS A 108 11.10 0.15 -1.35
N ILE A 109 11.48 0.37 -2.61
CA ILE A 109 12.67 -0.15 -3.28
C ILE A 109 13.65 0.98 -3.68
N TYR A 110 13.35 2.20 -3.21
CA TYR A 110 14.14 3.39 -3.44
C TYR A 110 14.53 4.08 -2.14
N THR A 111 15.61 4.84 -2.18
CA THR A 111 16.02 5.79 -1.15
C THR A 111 16.41 7.10 -1.80
N SER A 112 15.78 8.19 -1.37
CA SER A 112 16.06 9.55 -1.81
C SER A 112 17.25 10.12 -1.04
N THR A 113 17.83 11.21 -1.56
CA THR A 113 18.82 12.01 -0.83
C THR A 113 18.13 13.18 -0.15
N TYR A 114 18.59 13.50 1.07
CA TYR A 114 18.02 14.55 1.91
C TYR A 114 19.13 15.45 2.46
N THR A 115 18.75 16.62 2.98
CA THR A 115 19.62 17.44 3.83
C THR A 115 20.11 16.65 5.05
N PRO A 116 21.22 17.03 5.71
CA PRO A 116 21.76 16.30 6.86
C PRO A 116 20.78 16.11 8.03
N ASP A 117 19.77 16.99 8.15
CA ASP A 117 18.69 16.88 9.15
C ASP A 117 17.51 15.99 8.69
N ASN A 118 17.59 15.41 7.48
CA ASN A 118 16.58 14.59 6.80
C ASN A 118 15.24 15.27 6.53
N ARG A 119 15.15 16.61 6.62
CA ARG A 119 13.88 17.35 6.50
C ARG A 119 13.56 17.81 5.09
N THR A 120 14.58 17.98 4.23
CA THR A 120 14.39 18.51 2.87
C THR A 120 14.88 17.50 1.84
N LEU A 121 14.03 17.18 0.88
CA LEU A 121 14.36 16.31 -0.25
C LEU A 121 15.33 17.03 -1.21
N LEU A 122 16.44 16.37 -1.56
CA LEU A 122 17.45 16.90 -2.50
C LEU A 122 17.39 16.22 -3.87
N SER A 123 17.03 14.93 -3.93
CA SER A 123 16.86 14.19 -5.17
C SER A 123 15.50 14.46 -5.83
N ALA A 124 15.44 14.39 -7.15
CA ALA A 124 14.16 14.32 -7.86
C ALA A 124 13.35 13.05 -7.46
N PRO A 125 12.01 13.09 -7.52
CA PRO A 125 11.19 11.90 -7.31
C PRO A 125 11.51 10.80 -8.34
N PHE A 126 11.51 9.54 -7.89
CA PHE A 126 11.83 8.39 -8.75
C PHE A 126 10.70 8.07 -9.71
N LYS A 127 11.04 7.82 -10.97
CA LYS A 127 10.14 7.37 -12.04
C LYS A 127 10.03 5.85 -12.11
N GLU A 128 9.06 5.35 -12.86
CA GLU A 128 8.88 3.91 -13.08
C GLU A 128 10.04 3.25 -13.83
N THR A 129 10.75 4.04 -14.63
CA THR A 129 11.92 3.63 -15.41
C THR A 129 13.21 3.60 -14.60
N ASP A 130 13.23 4.21 -13.40
CA ASP A 130 14.45 4.31 -12.60
C ASP A 130 14.81 2.96 -11.96
N ALA A 131 16.10 2.64 -11.96
CA ALA A 131 16.61 1.44 -11.31
C ALA A 131 16.45 1.54 -9.79
N PRO A 132 15.96 0.47 -9.11
CA PRO A 132 15.91 0.43 -7.65
C PRO A 132 17.29 0.65 -7.03
N ASN A 133 17.37 1.48 -5.99
CA ASN A 133 18.61 1.82 -5.30
C ASN A 133 18.59 1.53 -3.80
N PHE A 134 17.56 0.82 -3.31
CA PHE A 134 17.43 0.48 -1.88
C PHE A 134 17.21 -1.02 -1.66
N THR A 135 18.13 -1.63 -0.91
CA THR A 135 18.13 -3.05 -0.54
C THR A 135 18.38 -3.28 0.94
N GLY A 136 18.26 -2.23 1.78
CA GLY A 136 18.61 -2.25 3.21
C GLY A 136 17.70 -3.11 4.12
N SER A 137 16.73 -3.83 3.55
CA SER A 137 15.98 -4.90 4.24
C SER A 137 15.78 -6.09 3.30
N PHE A 138 15.69 -7.29 3.84
CA PHE A 138 15.35 -8.50 3.09
C PHE A 138 14.02 -8.32 2.33
N TYR A 139 13.03 -7.69 2.95
CA TYR A 139 11.79 -7.34 2.27
C TYR A 139 12.02 -6.52 0.99
N SER A 140 12.78 -5.42 1.05
CA SER A 140 13.06 -4.59 -0.13
C SER A 140 13.97 -5.30 -1.14
N ALA A 141 14.98 -6.03 -0.66
CA ALA A 141 15.92 -6.78 -1.49
C ALA A 141 15.22 -7.86 -2.34
N THR A 142 14.12 -8.43 -1.86
CA THR A 142 13.33 -9.41 -2.63
C THR A 142 12.40 -8.76 -3.65
N LYS A 143 11.79 -7.62 -3.31
CA LYS A 143 10.75 -6.99 -4.14
C LYS A 143 11.27 -6.38 -5.44
N ALA A 144 12.46 -5.79 -5.45
CA ALA A 144 13.05 -5.20 -6.65
C ALA A 144 13.28 -6.24 -7.79
N PRO A 145 13.95 -7.38 -7.55
CA PRO A 145 14.06 -8.45 -8.54
C PRO A 145 12.72 -8.98 -9.05
N ILE A 146 11.73 -9.13 -8.16
CA ILE A 146 10.40 -9.63 -8.53
C ILE A 146 9.74 -8.69 -9.53
N GLU A 147 9.76 -7.37 -9.30
CA GLU A 147 9.21 -6.41 -10.26
C GLU A 147 9.89 -6.52 -11.63
N THR A 148 11.22 -6.70 -11.67
CA THR A 148 11.95 -6.91 -12.93
C THR A 148 11.45 -8.14 -13.69
N PHE A 149 11.11 -9.23 -13.00
CA PHE A 149 10.49 -10.39 -13.64
C PHE A 149 9.08 -10.08 -14.14
N LEU A 150 8.25 -9.41 -13.32
CA LEU A 150 6.86 -9.08 -13.65
C LEU A 150 6.73 -8.20 -14.90
N LYS A 151 7.71 -7.33 -15.19
CA LYS A 151 7.75 -6.49 -16.40
C LYS A 151 7.69 -7.28 -17.71
N ASN A 152 8.00 -8.58 -17.70
CA ASN A 152 7.96 -9.44 -18.88
C ASN A 152 6.60 -10.08 -19.14
N TYR A 153 5.59 -9.84 -18.28
CA TYR A 153 4.23 -10.36 -18.43
C TYR A 153 3.32 -9.27 -19.02
N PRO A 154 2.93 -9.38 -20.31
CA PRO A 154 2.17 -8.33 -20.99
C PRO A 154 0.81 -8.04 -20.35
N SER A 155 0.17 -9.01 -19.70
CA SER A 155 -1.12 -8.82 -19.03
C SER A 155 -1.02 -8.26 -17.60
N CYS A 156 0.20 -8.00 -17.12
CA CYS A 156 0.45 -7.60 -15.73
C CYS A 156 0.50 -6.09 -15.56
N LEU A 157 -0.25 -5.60 -14.58
CA LEU A 157 -0.15 -4.25 -14.02
C LEU A 157 0.52 -4.33 -12.65
N THR A 158 1.52 -3.51 -12.40
CA THR A 158 2.21 -3.44 -11.11
C THR A 158 2.09 -2.04 -10.52
N LEU A 159 1.45 -1.92 -9.36
CA LEU A 159 1.19 -0.67 -8.67
C LEU A 159 2.10 -0.53 -7.44
N ARG A 160 2.98 0.46 -7.42
CA ARG A 160 3.93 0.69 -6.32
C ARG A 160 3.31 1.54 -5.22
N LEU A 161 2.68 0.88 -4.25
CA LEU A 161 2.17 1.57 -3.07
C LEU A 161 3.29 1.93 -2.10
N ARG A 162 3.10 3.00 -1.32
CA ARG A 162 3.97 3.35 -0.19
C ARG A 162 3.14 3.77 1.00
N MET A 163 3.54 3.32 2.19
CA MET A 163 2.98 3.75 3.48
C MET A 163 1.45 3.97 3.44
N PRO A 164 0.66 2.92 3.15
CA PRO A 164 -0.77 3.04 2.91
C PRO A 164 -1.50 3.63 4.13
N VAL A 165 -2.49 4.48 3.85
CA VAL A 165 -3.29 5.20 4.85
C VAL A 165 -4.76 5.03 4.53
N SER A 166 -5.58 4.83 5.55
CA SER A 166 -7.05 4.87 5.47
C SER A 166 -7.64 5.52 6.72
N ALA A 167 -8.90 5.93 6.62
CA ALA A 167 -9.68 6.56 7.68
C ALA A 167 -10.24 5.55 8.70
N ASP A 168 -10.16 4.25 8.43
CA ASP A 168 -10.61 3.18 9.32
C ASP A 168 -9.74 2.97 10.57
N LEU A 169 -8.66 3.77 10.70
CA LEU A 169 -7.65 3.66 11.75
C LEU A 169 -7.13 2.22 11.96
N HIS A 170 -7.14 1.41 10.91
CA HIS A 170 -6.69 0.03 10.99
C HIS A 170 -5.21 -0.05 11.42
N PRO A 171 -4.78 -1.05 12.22
CA PRO A 171 -3.39 -1.14 12.73
C PRO A 171 -2.28 -1.15 11.66
N ARG A 172 -2.62 -1.48 10.41
CA ARG A 172 -1.68 -1.43 9.28
C ARG A 172 -1.57 -0.04 8.63
N SER A 173 -2.53 0.85 8.88
CA SER A 173 -2.52 2.24 8.41
C SER A 173 -1.31 2.98 8.99
N PHE A 174 -0.62 3.73 8.14
CA PHE A 174 0.54 4.53 8.56
C PHE A 174 0.17 5.49 9.71
N VAL A 175 -0.97 6.16 9.61
CA VAL A 175 -1.48 7.08 10.65
C VAL A 175 -1.61 6.37 11.98
N THR A 176 -2.29 5.22 12.02
CA THR A 176 -2.44 4.44 13.26
C THR A 176 -1.11 4.06 13.87
N LYS A 177 -0.12 3.71 13.06
CA LYS A 177 1.22 3.36 13.57
C LYS A 177 1.90 4.54 14.24
N ILE A 178 1.99 5.68 13.55
CA ILE A 178 2.71 6.84 14.09
C ILE A 178 2.00 7.47 15.30
N LEU A 179 0.67 7.34 15.41
CA LEU A 179 -0.09 7.75 16.60
C LEU A 179 0.21 6.89 17.84
N ASN A 180 0.69 5.66 17.66
CA ASN A 180 1.03 4.74 18.75
C ASN A 180 2.53 4.68 19.06
N TYR A 181 3.37 5.44 18.35
CA TYR A 181 4.81 5.46 18.59
C TYR A 181 5.17 6.46 19.69
N ASN A 182 6.04 6.04 20.60
CA ASN A 182 6.58 6.92 21.66
C ASN A 182 7.37 8.11 21.08
N ARG A 183 8.02 7.90 19.93
CA ARG A 183 8.80 8.90 19.21
C ARG A 183 8.70 8.66 17.71
N VAL A 184 8.78 9.72 16.92
CA VAL A 184 8.71 9.66 15.46
C VAL A 184 9.93 10.30 14.80
N VAL A 185 10.34 9.75 13.66
CA VAL A 185 11.30 10.41 12.76
C VAL A 185 10.54 11.49 11.97
N ASP A 186 11.25 12.42 11.32
CA ASP A 186 10.62 13.49 10.55
C ASP A 186 11.21 13.58 9.14
N ILE A 187 10.81 12.64 8.29
CA ILE A 187 11.36 12.50 6.93
C ILE A 187 10.22 12.56 5.89
N PRO A 188 10.29 13.45 4.89
CA PRO A 188 9.32 13.52 3.81
C PRO A 188 9.28 12.25 2.94
N ASN A 189 8.08 11.74 2.70
CA ASN A 189 7.84 10.51 1.95
C ASN A 189 6.63 10.64 1.02
N SER A 190 6.60 9.85 -0.07
CA SER A 190 5.36 9.61 -0.84
C SER A 190 4.49 8.57 -0.13
N HIS A 191 3.17 8.81 -0.07
CA HIS A 191 2.19 7.92 0.59
C HIS A 191 1.03 7.58 -0.36
N SER A 192 0.37 6.47 -0.08
CA SER A 192 -0.81 6.00 -0.80
C SER A 192 -2.06 6.15 0.09
N LEU A 193 -2.88 7.17 -0.15
CA LEU A 193 -4.19 7.31 0.50
C LEU A 193 -5.20 6.36 -0.17
N LEU A 194 -5.54 5.28 0.54
CA LEU A 194 -6.39 4.21 0.01
C LEU A 194 -7.80 4.69 -0.39
N PRO A 195 -8.49 5.58 0.34
CA PRO A 195 -9.83 6.04 -0.07
C PRO A 195 -9.87 6.63 -1.48
N ASN A 196 -8.82 7.32 -1.91
CA ASN A 196 -8.72 7.89 -3.26
C ASN A 196 -8.16 6.87 -4.27
N LEU A 197 -7.20 6.05 -3.85
CA LEU A 197 -6.46 5.18 -4.78
C LEU A 197 -7.16 3.85 -5.08
N LEU A 198 -7.96 3.28 -4.17
CA LEU A 198 -8.63 2.00 -4.44
C LEU A 198 -9.67 2.07 -5.57
N PRO A 199 -10.48 3.14 -5.71
CA PRO A 199 -11.29 3.34 -6.92
C PRO A 199 -10.45 3.36 -8.21
N VAL A 200 -9.26 3.96 -8.16
CA VAL A 200 -8.34 4.00 -9.31
C VAL A 200 -7.79 2.61 -9.66
N VAL A 201 -7.54 1.73 -8.68
CA VAL A 201 -7.15 0.33 -8.95
C VAL A 201 -8.19 -0.37 -9.82
N ILE A 202 -9.47 -0.20 -9.49
CA ILE A 202 -10.57 -0.81 -10.24
C ILE A 202 -10.62 -0.23 -11.66
N ALA A 203 -10.57 1.10 -11.79
CA ALA A 203 -10.56 1.76 -13.10
C ALA A 203 -9.40 1.27 -13.98
N MET A 204 -8.17 1.24 -13.46
CA MET A 204 -7.01 0.75 -14.21
C MET A 204 -7.13 -0.74 -14.60
N ALA A 205 -7.74 -1.57 -13.76
CA ALA A 205 -7.99 -2.96 -14.09
C ALA A 205 -9.03 -3.10 -15.22
N GLU A 206 -10.12 -2.31 -15.19
CA GLU A 206 -11.13 -2.31 -16.25
C GLU A 206 -10.60 -1.86 -17.61
N HIS A 207 -9.68 -0.88 -17.60
CA HIS A 207 -8.98 -0.39 -18.80
C HIS A 207 -7.83 -1.31 -19.22
N ARG A 208 -7.58 -2.40 -18.47
CA ARG A 208 -6.49 -3.35 -18.69
C ARG A 208 -5.14 -2.67 -18.83
N GLU A 209 -4.88 -1.65 -17.99
CA GLU A 209 -3.58 -1.00 -17.93
C GLU A 209 -2.49 -2.03 -17.64
N THR A 210 -1.27 -1.82 -18.12
CA THR A 210 -0.16 -2.76 -17.93
C THR A 210 1.14 -2.04 -17.58
N GLY A 211 2.16 -2.84 -17.23
CA GLY A 211 3.46 -2.31 -16.82
C GLY A 211 3.43 -1.75 -15.40
N VAL A 212 4.39 -0.88 -15.10
CA VAL A 212 4.60 -0.36 -13.74
C VAL A 212 4.04 1.05 -13.61
N PHE A 213 3.44 1.34 -12.46
CA PHE A 213 3.02 2.67 -12.04
C PHE A 213 3.47 2.96 -10.61
N ASN A 214 4.04 4.14 -10.39
CA ASN A 214 4.14 4.72 -9.07
C ASN A 214 2.74 5.05 -8.57
N PHE A 215 2.32 4.42 -7.47
CA PHE A 215 0.92 4.44 -7.04
C PHE A 215 0.74 5.14 -5.69
N THR A 216 1.16 6.40 -5.66
CA THR A 216 1.13 7.31 -4.52
C THR A 216 0.42 8.59 -4.91
N ASN A 217 -0.10 9.31 -3.92
CA ASN A 217 -0.56 10.67 -4.13
C ASN A 217 0.62 11.59 -4.48
N PRO A 218 0.43 12.61 -5.35
CA PRO A 218 1.50 13.50 -5.75
C PRO A 218 1.99 14.34 -4.56
N GLY A 219 3.31 14.52 -4.51
CA GLY A 219 4.01 15.21 -3.44
C GLY A 219 4.66 14.27 -2.42
N ALA A 220 5.35 14.88 -1.47
CA ALA A 220 5.91 14.21 -0.29
C ALA A 220 5.48 14.95 0.97
N ILE A 221 5.27 14.20 2.04
CA ILE A 221 4.83 14.71 3.34
C ILE A 221 5.65 14.08 4.46
N SER A 222 6.04 14.87 5.45
CA SER A 222 6.79 14.42 6.61
C SER A 222 5.87 13.86 7.70
N HIS A 223 6.45 13.15 8.67
CA HIS A 223 5.68 12.61 9.79
C HIS A 223 5.13 13.75 10.65
N ASN A 224 5.91 14.81 10.88
CA ASN A 224 5.44 15.96 11.65
C ASN A 224 4.33 16.73 10.93
N GLU A 225 4.39 16.84 9.60
CA GLU A 225 3.29 17.43 8.82
C GLU A 225 2.00 16.62 8.97
N VAL A 226 2.08 15.29 8.91
CA VAL A 226 0.93 14.40 9.14
C VAL A 226 0.38 14.56 10.56
N LEU A 227 1.24 14.56 11.59
CA LEU A 227 0.78 14.70 12.99
C LEU A 227 0.23 16.10 13.29
N SER A 228 0.76 17.15 12.65
CA SER A 228 0.21 18.49 12.74
C SER A 228 -1.20 18.55 12.13
N LEU A 229 -1.40 17.97 10.95
CA LEU A 229 -2.74 17.87 10.34
C LEU A 229 -3.71 17.07 11.23
N TYR A 230 -3.25 15.98 11.85
CA TYR A 230 -4.07 15.19 12.76
C TYR A 230 -4.47 16.01 13.99
N LYS A 231 -3.52 16.74 14.58
CA LYS A 231 -3.78 17.63 15.71
C LYS A 231 -4.80 18.71 15.35
N ASP A 232 -4.62 19.35 14.20
CA ASP A 232 -5.47 20.47 13.78
C ASP A 232 -6.91 20.03 13.43
N ILE A 233 -7.09 18.82 12.90
CA ILE A 233 -8.37 18.36 12.33
C ILE A 233 -9.11 17.40 13.27
N VAL A 234 -8.38 16.50 13.95
CA VAL A 234 -8.96 15.36 14.67
C VAL A 234 -8.88 15.53 16.19
N ASP A 235 -7.69 15.86 16.71
CA ASP A 235 -7.45 15.94 18.16
C ASP A 235 -6.47 17.07 18.54
N PRO A 236 -6.97 18.28 18.86
CA PRO A 236 -6.13 19.42 19.25
C PRO A 236 -5.28 19.19 20.50
N SER A 237 -5.60 18.18 21.32
CA SER A 237 -4.84 17.85 22.52
C SER A 237 -3.65 16.91 22.24
N TYR A 238 -3.56 16.38 21.02
CA TYR A 238 -2.51 15.45 20.65
C TYR A 238 -1.11 16.10 20.70
N GLU A 239 -0.16 15.35 21.25
CA GLU A 239 1.25 15.72 21.35
C GLU A 239 2.13 14.54 20.94
N TRP A 240 3.30 14.84 20.38
CA TRP A 240 4.28 13.84 20.00
C TRP A 240 5.71 14.32 20.29
N LYS A 241 6.65 13.39 20.23
CA LYS A 241 8.08 13.65 20.39
C LYS A 241 8.85 13.13 19.18
N ASN A 242 9.87 13.85 18.76
CA ASN A 242 10.78 13.39 17.72
C ASN A 242 11.96 12.60 18.30
N PHE A 243 12.55 11.73 17.48
CA PHE A 243 13.88 11.19 17.77
C PHE A 243 14.94 12.29 17.66
N THR A 244 15.98 12.20 18.49
CA THR A 244 17.26 12.86 18.20
C THR A 244 18.00 12.03 17.14
N LEU A 245 18.97 12.64 16.44
CA LEU A 245 19.78 11.92 15.43
C LEU A 245 20.52 10.72 16.04
N GLU A 246 20.94 10.83 17.30
CA GLU A 246 21.65 9.77 18.04
C GLU A 246 20.71 8.63 18.44
N ASP A 247 19.48 8.92 18.87
CA ASP A 247 18.50 7.91 19.28
C ASP A 247 17.96 7.06 18.12
N GLN A 248 17.98 7.59 16.89
CA GLN A 248 17.39 6.94 15.73
C GLN A 248 18.17 5.69 15.28
N ALA A 249 19.48 5.66 15.50
CA ALA A 249 20.35 4.56 15.05
C ALA A 249 20.19 3.27 15.89
N GLY A 250 19.66 3.36 17.11
CA GLY A 250 19.58 2.22 18.05
C GLY A 250 18.26 1.43 18.03
N VAL A 251 17.24 1.89 17.32
CA VAL A 251 15.85 1.36 17.45
C VAL A 251 15.43 0.47 16.28
N ILE A 252 16.14 0.52 15.15
CA ILE A 252 15.71 -0.11 13.90
C ILE A 252 16.60 -1.33 13.60
N VAL A 253 15.98 -2.50 13.41
CA VAL A 253 16.68 -3.76 13.07
C VAL A 253 17.17 -3.77 11.62
N ALA A 254 16.38 -3.21 10.69
CA ALA A 254 16.71 -3.12 9.27
C ALA A 254 16.33 -1.74 8.70
N GLU A 255 17.16 -1.20 7.81
CA GLU A 255 16.98 0.14 7.26
C GLU A 255 15.58 0.35 6.66
N ARG A 256 15.11 1.61 6.66
CA ARG A 256 13.82 1.99 6.12
C ARG A 256 13.99 2.80 4.84
N SER A 257 13.25 2.42 3.80
CA SER A 257 13.13 3.21 2.58
C SER A 257 12.45 4.54 2.87
N ASN A 258 13.16 5.63 2.61
CA ASN A 258 12.61 6.98 2.57
C ASN A 258 12.76 7.53 1.15
N CYS A 259 11.66 7.79 0.46
CA CYS A 259 11.73 8.31 -0.90
C CYS A 259 10.48 9.07 -1.34
N ALA A 260 10.66 9.86 -2.40
CA ALA A 260 9.59 10.44 -3.20
C ALA A 260 9.45 9.69 -4.53
N LEU A 261 8.22 9.42 -4.95
CA LEU A 261 7.90 8.83 -6.24
C LEU A 261 7.22 9.85 -7.15
N ASP A 262 7.65 9.89 -8.42
CA ASP A 262 7.00 10.68 -9.46
C ASP A 262 5.64 10.04 -9.79
N SER A 263 4.55 10.80 -9.60
CA SER A 263 3.19 10.32 -9.84
C SER A 263 2.61 10.84 -11.16
N THR A 264 3.41 11.49 -12.02
CA THR A 264 2.95 12.13 -13.26
C THR A 264 2.23 11.14 -14.17
N LYS A 265 2.81 9.95 -14.39
CA LYS A 265 2.21 8.90 -15.21
C LYS A 265 0.82 8.49 -14.70
N LEU A 266 0.67 8.31 -13.38
CA LEU A 266 -0.62 7.99 -12.76
C LEU A 266 -1.63 9.12 -12.97
N LEU A 267 -1.23 10.38 -12.77
CA LEU A 267 -2.12 11.53 -12.91
C LEU A 267 -2.60 11.71 -14.36
N GLU A 268 -1.73 11.48 -15.34
CA GLU A 268 -2.10 11.52 -16.76
C GLU A 268 -3.13 10.44 -17.10
N THR A 269 -2.94 9.21 -16.62
CA THR A 269 -3.90 8.12 -16.79
C THR A 269 -5.25 8.44 -16.14
N VAL A 270 -5.25 8.93 -14.90
CA VAL A 270 -6.48 9.30 -14.18
C VAL A 270 -7.22 10.43 -14.88
N LYS A 271 -6.50 11.40 -15.45
CA LYS A 271 -7.10 12.48 -16.25
C LYS A 271 -7.78 11.95 -17.52
N GLY A 272 -7.24 10.89 -18.12
CA GLY A 272 -7.90 10.14 -19.20
C GLY A 272 -9.24 9.59 -18.75
N TYR A 273 -9.29 8.88 -17.62
CA TYR A 273 -10.53 8.33 -17.06
C TYR A 273 -11.57 9.41 -16.72
N GLN A 274 -11.12 10.55 -16.20
CA GLN A 274 -12.00 11.69 -15.94
C GLN A 274 -12.61 12.26 -17.22
N ALA A 275 -11.85 12.31 -18.32
CA ALA A 275 -12.35 12.73 -19.63
C ALA A 275 -13.39 11.73 -20.20
N GLU A 276 -13.34 10.47 -19.79
CA GLU A 276 -14.32 9.43 -20.10
C GLU A 276 -15.53 9.44 -19.15
N GLY A 277 -15.53 10.32 -18.13
CA GLY A 277 -16.63 10.49 -17.18
C GLY A 277 -16.55 9.62 -15.93
N LEU A 278 -15.40 8.97 -15.66
CA LEU A 278 -15.21 8.25 -14.40
C LEU A 278 -14.92 9.22 -13.25
N GLU A 279 -15.65 9.05 -12.15
CA GLU A 279 -15.47 9.82 -10.92
C GLU A 279 -14.31 9.25 -10.07
N VAL A 280 -13.09 9.40 -10.60
CA VAL A 280 -11.85 9.02 -9.90
C VAL A 280 -10.91 10.21 -9.81
N GLU A 281 -10.17 10.30 -8.70
CA GLU A 281 -9.22 11.39 -8.47
C GLU A 281 -8.03 10.94 -7.63
N VAL A 282 -6.90 11.62 -7.81
CA VAL A 282 -5.70 11.45 -7.00
C VAL A 282 -5.24 12.83 -6.51
N PRO A 283 -5.79 13.32 -5.39
CA PRO A 283 -5.44 14.65 -4.86
C PRO A 283 -3.99 14.71 -4.36
N GLU A 284 -3.43 15.92 -4.30
CA GLU A 284 -2.14 16.20 -3.66
C GLU A 284 -2.11 15.68 -2.22
N ILE A 285 -0.93 15.22 -1.79
CA ILE A 285 -0.80 14.43 -0.57
C ILE A 285 -1.38 15.11 0.69
N ARG A 286 -1.19 16.42 0.88
CA ARG A 286 -1.71 17.16 2.05
C ARG A 286 -3.22 17.29 1.99
N GLU A 287 -3.78 17.53 0.81
CA GLU A 287 -5.23 17.58 0.60
C GLU A 287 -5.87 16.20 0.83
N ALA A 288 -5.24 15.14 0.34
CA ALA A 288 -5.67 13.78 0.55
C ALA A 288 -5.68 13.39 2.04
N TYR A 289 -4.65 13.80 2.80
CA TYR A 289 -4.60 13.63 4.26
C TYR A 289 -5.69 14.43 4.97
N ARG A 290 -5.92 15.69 4.58
CA ARG A 290 -6.99 16.53 5.15
C ARG A 290 -8.34 15.84 5.03
N ARG A 291 -8.72 15.41 3.82
CA ARG A 291 -9.97 14.67 3.58
C ARG A 291 -10.06 13.38 4.40
N CYS A 292 -8.96 12.63 4.47
CA CYS A 292 -8.89 11.41 5.27
C CYS A 292 -9.16 11.70 6.77
N PHE A 293 -8.56 12.77 7.30
CA PHE A 293 -8.73 13.18 8.70
C PHE A 293 -10.10 13.77 9.01
N GLU A 294 -10.73 14.47 8.06
CA GLU A 294 -12.12 14.89 8.19
C GLU A 294 -13.04 13.67 8.33
N VAL A 295 -12.83 12.61 7.54
CA VAL A 295 -13.58 11.35 7.70
C VAL A 295 -13.33 10.71 9.07
N ILE A 296 -12.09 10.69 9.56
CA ILE A 296 -11.77 10.17 10.91
C ILE A 296 -12.51 10.96 11.98
N ARG A 297 -12.46 12.30 11.93
CA ARG A 297 -13.17 13.18 12.86
C ARG A 297 -14.67 12.88 12.85
N ASP A 298 -15.27 12.83 11.66
CA ASP A 298 -16.71 12.71 11.47
C ASP A 298 -17.22 11.30 11.83
N SER A 299 -16.36 10.27 11.74
CA SER A 299 -16.69 8.91 12.17
C SER A 299 -16.82 8.75 13.70
N GLY A 300 -16.33 9.70 14.50
CA GLY A 300 -16.37 9.65 15.96
C GLY A 300 -15.49 8.57 16.61
N VAL A 301 -14.69 7.83 15.82
CA VAL A 301 -13.86 6.70 16.29
C VAL A 301 -12.85 7.12 17.38
N VAL A 302 -12.38 8.37 17.34
CA VAL A 302 -11.44 8.91 18.35
C VAL A 302 -12.15 9.27 19.66
N GLN A 303 -13.38 9.81 19.59
CA GLN A 303 -14.15 10.20 20.79
C GLN A 303 -14.59 8.98 21.62
N GLN A 304 -14.85 7.84 20.98
CA GLN A 304 -15.19 6.59 21.69
C GLN A 304 -14.04 6.04 22.56
N LYS A 305 -12.78 6.29 22.19
CA LYS A 305 -11.63 5.88 23.01
C LYS A 305 -11.42 6.73 24.26
N GLY A 306 -11.88 7.99 24.25
CA GLY A 306 -11.82 8.88 25.42
C GLY A 306 -12.89 8.58 26.50
N GLY A 307 -13.99 7.92 26.13
CA GLY A 307 -15.11 7.61 27.04
C GLY A 307 -15.00 6.26 27.76
N ALA A 308 -14.10 5.37 27.35
CA ALA A 308 -13.95 4.03 27.89
C ALA A 308 -12.49 3.74 28.22
N GLY A 309 -12.05 4.06 29.45
CA GLY A 309 -10.74 3.58 29.92
C GLY A 309 -10.02 4.33 31.03
N SER A 310 -10.71 4.79 32.08
CA SER A 310 -10.15 4.55 33.42
C SER A 310 -10.43 3.08 33.74
N VAL A 311 -9.42 2.35 34.22
CA VAL A 311 -9.38 0.90 34.49
C VAL A 311 -8.79 0.07 33.34
N LEU A 312 -7.46 -0.03 33.35
CA LEU A 312 -6.59 -1.20 33.07
C LEU A 312 -5.16 -0.63 33.12
N GLY A 313 -4.49 -0.61 34.27
CA GLY A 313 -4.00 -1.82 34.92
C GLY A 313 -2.73 -2.25 34.21
N SER A 314 -1.59 -1.73 34.67
CA SER A 314 -0.24 -2.12 34.25
C SER A 314 -0.09 -3.64 34.20
N GLN A 315 0.02 -4.21 32.99
CA GLN A 315 0.60 -5.53 32.79
C GLN A 315 1.46 -5.51 31.53
N ALA A 316 2.76 -5.45 31.75
CA ALA A 316 3.73 -6.02 30.83
C ALA A 316 3.39 -7.51 30.66
N LEU A 317 3.22 -7.97 29.43
CA LEU A 317 3.14 -9.40 29.14
C LEU A 317 4.04 -9.74 27.95
N PRO A 318 4.56 -10.98 27.94
CA PRO A 318 5.93 -11.26 27.57
C PRO A 318 6.08 -11.60 26.09
N VAL A 319 7.34 -11.55 25.67
CA VAL A 319 7.82 -12.01 24.38
C VAL A 319 7.50 -13.50 24.20
N ALA A 320 6.77 -13.81 23.14
CA ALA A 320 6.81 -15.07 22.39
C ALA A 320 6.50 -14.78 20.92
#